data_AF-A0A4U5M1Q3-F1
#
_entry.id   AF-A0A4U5M1Q3-F1
#
_cell.length_a   1.000
_cell.length_b   1.000
_cell.length_c   1.000
_cell.angle_alpha   90.00
_cell.angle_beta   90.00
_cell.angle_gamma   90.00
#
_symmetry.space_group_name_H-M   'P 1'
#
loop_
_entity.id
_entity.type
_entity.pdbx_description
1 polymer ?
#
loop_
_entity_poly.entity_id
_entity_poly.type
_entity_poly.pdbx_seq_one_letter_code
_entity_poly.pdbx_strand_id
1 'polypeptide(L)'
;MVVLLVLLALVYSISAQNPTGGDMAPQYGNGNPIDGVFADIVTHEQPIIAQAMETFSPAGKTAFIQALKANREGASDESNSIMDALKKDAPADCQKFNDAVIQLEAEVQNLPPAVQNVFELGPKKIWIEGAHVTSEDIQNFAQAMDKMTAEEKTVYFQLFPGCKGFYNSPYFQAALDGQFDARQLDVKM
;
A
#
# COMPACT_ATOMS: atom_id res chain seq x y z
N MET A 1 2.00 11.55 10.03
CA MET A 1 1.22 10.78 9.04
C MET A 1 2.04 10.61 7.76
N VAL A 2 3.06 9.75 7.78
CA VAL A 2 4.00 9.56 6.66
C VAL A 2 3.81 8.18 5.99
N VAL A 3 2.79 7.43 6.42
CA VAL A 3 2.87 5.96 6.45
C VAL A 3 2.07 5.27 5.36
N LEU A 4 0.94 5.87 4.96
CA LEU A 4 0.18 5.44 3.79
C LEU A 4 1.06 5.50 2.51
N LEU A 5 2.09 6.35 2.55
CA LEU A 5 3.10 6.52 1.51
C LEU A 5 4.25 5.54 1.62
N VAL A 6 4.40 4.76 2.69
CA VAL A 6 5.60 3.92 2.80
C VAL A 6 5.54 2.77 1.82
N LEU A 7 4.41 2.06 1.71
CA LEU A 7 4.28 1.01 0.71
C LEU A 7 4.04 1.57 -0.69
N LEU A 8 3.18 2.59 -0.86
CA LEU A 8 2.97 3.24 -2.16
C LEU A 8 4.19 4.00 -2.65
N ALA A 9 4.93 4.74 -1.81
CA ALA A 9 6.16 5.44 -2.19
C ALA A 9 7.42 4.55 -2.16
N LEU A 10 7.48 3.43 -1.43
CA LEU A 10 8.49 2.40 -1.71
C LEU A 10 8.27 1.84 -3.10
N VAL A 11 7.02 1.57 -3.47
CA VAL A 11 6.66 1.05 -4.78
C VAL A 11 6.85 2.10 -5.89
N TYR A 12 6.51 3.37 -5.64
CA TYR A 12 6.74 4.50 -6.57
C TYR A 12 8.23 4.88 -6.68
N SER A 13 9.01 4.74 -5.60
CA SER A 13 10.47 4.96 -5.64
C SER A 13 11.19 3.84 -6.40
N ILE A 14 10.68 2.60 -6.35
CA ILE A 14 11.22 1.47 -7.11
C ILE A 14 10.89 1.59 -8.61
N SER A 15 9.72 2.13 -8.98
CA SER A 15 9.39 2.41 -10.39
C SER A 15 10.14 3.63 -10.96
N ALA A 16 10.47 4.62 -10.13
CA ALA A 16 11.27 5.80 -10.52
C ALA A 16 12.79 5.55 -10.59
N GLN A 17 13.31 4.48 -9.96
CA GLN A 17 14.75 4.17 -9.90
C GLN A 17 15.25 3.15 -10.94
N ASN A 18 14.51 2.91 -12.01
CA ASN A 18 15.03 2.24 -13.21
C ASN A 18 15.35 3.27 -14.32
N PRO A 19 16.44 4.06 -14.21
CA PRO A 19 16.85 5.00 -15.24
C PRO A 19 17.63 4.24 -16.31
N THR A 20 16.92 3.59 -17.23
CA THR A 20 17.51 3.35 -18.56
C THR A 20 16.87 4.30 -19.56
N GLY A 21 17.41 5.52 -19.54
CA GLY A 21 17.56 6.43 -20.67
C GLY A 21 16.37 6.59 -21.61
N GLY A 22 15.63 7.67 -21.42
CA GLY A 22 14.76 8.24 -22.44
C GLY A 22 13.67 9.06 -21.80
N ASP A 23 13.56 10.32 -22.19
CA ASP A 23 12.43 11.19 -21.89
C ASP A 23 11.11 10.48 -22.21
N MET A 24 10.53 9.83 -21.20
CA MET A 24 9.14 9.43 -21.19
C MET A 24 8.56 9.92 -19.88
N ALA A 25 8.19 11.21 -19.87
CA ALA A 25 7.02 11.60 -19.10
C ALA A 25 5.95 10.52 -19.35
N PRO A 26 5.31 9.95 -18.32
CA PRO A 26 4.27 8.96 -18.52
C PRO A 26 3.29 9.52 -19.54
N GLN A 27 3.23 8.90 -20.72
CA GLN A 27 2.28 9.28 -21.75
C GLN A 27 0.91 8.83 -21.24
N TYR A 28 0.29 9.66 -20.41
CA TYR A 28 -1.14 9.58 -20.11
C TYR A 28 -1.86 9.88 -21.43
N GLY A 29 -2.10 8.86 -22.24
CA GLY A 29 -2.80 9.03 -23.51
C GLY A 29 -4.20 9.56 -23.28
N ASN A 30 -4.46 10.84 -23.63
CA ASN A 30 -5.75 11.52 -23.75
C ASN A 30 -6.87 11.25 -22.72
N GLY A 31 -6.59 10.59 -21.59
CA GLY A 31 -7.53 10.22 -20.54
C GLY A 31 -7.48 11.17 -19.35
N ASN A 32 -8.52 11.14 -18.51
CA ASN A 32 -8.58 11.91 -17.27
C ASN A 32 -7.35 11.56 -16.39
N PRO A 33 -6.56 12.55 -15.92
CA PRO A 33 -5.37 12.30 -15.07
C PRO A 33 -5.65 11.44 -13.84
N ILE A 34 -6.89 11.48 -13.33
CA ILE A 34 -7.36 10.63 -12.23
C ILE A 34 -7.30 9.14 -12.57
N ASP A 35 -7.68 8.75 -13.79
CA ASP A 35 -7.68 7.34 -14.19
C ASP A 35 -6.27 6.77 -14.31
N GLY A 36 -5.30 7.59 -14.75
CA GLY A 36 -3.90 7.18 -14.81
C GLY A 36 -3.28 6.96 -13.43
N VAL A 37 -3.53 7.87 -12.48
CA VAL A 37 -3.07 7.74 -11.09
C VAL A 37 -3.76 6.57 -10.40
N PHE A 38 -5.07 6.40 -10.61
CA PHE A 38 -5.83 5.32 -10.01
C PHE A 38 -5.37 3.95 -10.53
N ALA A 39 -5.12 3.83 -11.84
CA ALA A 39 -4.61 2.59 -12.42
C ALA A 39 -3.25 2.21 -11.82
N ASP A 40 -2.34 3.18 -11.66
CA ASP A 40 -1.04 2.95 -11.03
C ASP A 40 -1.18 2.41 -9.60
N ILE A 41 -2.04 3.03 -8.78
CA ILE A 41 -2.37 2.54 -7.43
C ILE A 41 -2.84 1.08 -7.50
N VAL A 42 -3.82 0.78 -8.36
CA VAL A 42 -4.41 -0.57 -8.48
C VAL A 42 -3.36 -1.63 -8.80
N THR A 43 -2.33 -1.33 -9.60
CA THR A 43 -1.27 -2.31 -9.94
C THR A 43 -0.40 -2.72 -8.74
N HIS A 44 -0.51 -2.00 -7.64
CA HIS A 44 0.31 -2.19 -6.44
C HIS A 44 -0.48 -2.73 -5.24
N GLU A 45 -1.79 -2.86 -5.39
CA GLU A 45 -2.67 -3.42 -4.38
C GLU A 45 -2.66 -4.95 -4.37
N GLN A 46 -3.20 -5.53 -3.29
CA GLN A 46 -3.44 -6.97 -3.23
C GLN A 46 -4.48 -7.36 -4.30
N PRO A 47 -4.36 -8.52 -4.97
CA PRO A 47 -5.25 -8.88 -6.08
C PRO A 47 -6.75 -8.72 -5.79
N ILE A 48 -7.20 -9.06 -4.58
CA ILE A 48 -8.61 -8.93 -4.16
C ILE A 48 -9.03 -7.46 -4.06
N ILE A 49 -8.18 -6.62 -3.49
CA ILE A 49 -8.41 -5.18 -3.36
C ILE A 49 -8.37 -4.52 -4.75
N ALA A 50 -7.39 -4.88 -5.57
CA ALA A 50 -7.25 -4.41 -6.94
C ALA A 50 -8.52 -4.71 -7.76
N GLN A 51 -9.02 -5.95 -7.71
CA GLN A 51 -10.25 -6.35 -8.41
C GLN A 51 -11.46 -5.52 -7.97
N ALA A 52 -11.60 -5.23 -6.67
CA ALA A 52 -12.67 -4.36 -6.20
C ALA A 52 -12.51 -2.93 -6.73
N MET A 53 -11.30 -2.39 -6.68
CA MET A 53 -10.95 -1.04 -7.13
C MET A 53 -11.13 -0.84 -8.64
N GLU A 54 -10.84 -1.84 -9.46
CA GLU A 54 -11.07 -1.80 -10.92
C GLU A 54 -12.54 -1.47 -11.28
N THR A 55 -13.48 -1.80 -10.40
CA THR A 55 -14.91 -1.54 -10.59
C THR A 55 -15.40 -0.24 -9.95
N PHE A 56 -14.50 0.60 -9.43
CA PHE A 56 -14.87 1.87 -8.81
C PHE A 56 -15.49 2.83 -9.83
N SER A 57 -16.50 3.56 -9.36
CA SER A 57 -17.06 4.69 -10.10
C SER A 57 -16.04 5.84 -10.18
N PRO A 58 -16.20 6.80 -11.12
CA PRO A 58 -15.36 8.00 -11.15
C PRO A 58 -15.36 8.79 -9.83
N ALA A 59 -16.49 8.81 -9.11
CA ALA A 59 -16.59 9.44 -7.79
C ALA A 59 -15.76 8.69 -6.75
N GLY A 60 -15.83 7.35 -6.75
CA GLY A 60 -15.02 6.50 -5.87
C GLY A 60 -13.52 6.66 -6.10
N LYS A 61 -13.08 6.66 -7.36
CA LYS A 61 -11.66 6.92 -7.72
C LYS A 61 -11.20 8.28 -7.22
N THR A 62 -12.02 9.31 -7.39
CA THR A 62 -11.71 10.68 -6.96
C THR A 62 -11.62 10.77 -5.43
N ALA A 63 -12.61 10.24 -4.71
CA ALA A 63 -12.66 10.23 -3.26
C ALA A 63 -11.46 9.46 -2.67
N PHE A 64 -11.13 8.31 -3.25
CA PHE A 64 -9.97 7.51 -2.85
C PHE A 64 -8.65 8.29 -2.99
N ILE A 65 -8.40 8.88 -4.16
CA ILE A 65 -7.18 9.67 -4.42
C ILE A 65 -7.11 10.90 -3.52
N GLN A 66 -8.24 11.58 -3.29
CA GLN A 66 -8.27 12.74 -2.40
C GLN A 66 -7.97 12.35 -0.95
N ALA A 67 -8.53 11.24 -0.46
CA ALA A 67 -8.23 10.72 0.87
C ALA A 67 -6.75 10.32 1.00
N LEU A 68 -6.19 9.64 -0.01
CA LEU A 68 -4.76 9.33 -0.06
C LEU A 68 -3.90 10.60 0.04
N LYS A 69 -4.24 11.66 -0.69
CA LYS A 69 -3.52 12.94 -0.68
C LYS A 69 -3.65 13.65 0.67
N ALA A 70 -4.85 13.72 1.24
CA ALA A 70 -5.07 14.32 2.56
C ALA A 70 -4.30 13.58 3.66
N ASN A 71 -4.22 12.24 3.56
CA ASN A 71 -3.45 11.40 4.46
C ASN A 71 -1.93 11.58 4.31
N ARG A 72 -1.47 11.99 3.11
CA ARG A 72 -0.06 12.35 2.87
C ARG A 72 0.32 13.70 3.46
N GLU A 73 -0.55 14.69 3.32
CA GLU A 73 -0.25 16.07 3.70
C GLU A 73 -0.37 16.33 5.21
N GLY A 74 -0.56 15.28 6.02
CA GLY A 74 -0.66 15.40 7.47
C GLY A 74 -1.98 16.01 7.94
N ALA A 75 -2.97 16.11 7.06
CA ALA A 75 -4.24 16.80 7.29
C ALA A 75 -5.34 15.91 7.89
N SER A 76 -5.03 14.69 8.35
CA SER A 76 -6.04 13.80 8.93
C SER A 76 -5.97 13.81 10.45
N ASP A 77 -6.93 14.51 11.04
CA ASP A 77 -7.63 13.93 12.19
C ASP A 77 -8.15 12.54 11.77
N GLU A 78 -8.41 11.62 12.71
CA GLU A 78 -8.91 10.24 12.45
C GLU A 78 -10.16 10.17 11.52
N SER A 79 -10.79 11.32 11.23
CA SER A 79 -11.98 11.53 10.40
C SER A 79 -11.75 11.57 8.86
N ASN A 80 -10.50 11.48 8.37
CA ASN A 80 -10.19 11.50 6.92
C ASN A 80 -9.67 10.14 6.40
N SER A 81 -10.11 9.02 6.99
CA SER A 81 -9.79 7.69 6.46
C SER A 81 -10.29 7.52 5.02
N ILE A 82 -9.63 6.67 4.23
CA ILE A 82 -10.10 6.31 2.87
C ILE A 82 -11.56 5.83 2.92
N MET A 83 -11.91 5.06 3.95
CA MET A 83 -13.25 4.55 4.17
C MET A 83 -14.27 5.66 4.41
N ASP A 84 -13.94 6.70 5.18
CA ASP A 84 -14.85 7.82 5.41
C ASP A 84 -15.10 8.64 4.15
N ALA A 85 -14.05 8.88 3.36
CA ALA A 85 -14.17 9.57 2.08
C ALA A 85 -15.02 8.76 1.08
N LEU A 86 -14.76 7.46 0.94
CA LEU A 86 -15.58 6.58 0.11
C LEU A 86 -17.01 6.51 0.62
N LYS A 87 -17.25 6.38 1.94
CA LYS A 87 -18.59 6.31 2.51
C LYS A 87 -19.40 7.57 2.23
N LYS A 88 -18.75 8.74 2.27
CA LYS A 88 -19.36 10.04 2.01
C LYS A 88 -19.69 10.25 0.54
N ASP A 89 -18.70 10.03 -0.34
CA ASP A 89 -18.78 10.49 -1.74
C ASP A 89 -19.10 9.34 -2.72
N ALA A 90 -18.90 8.08 -2.33
CA ALA A 90 -19.10 6.89 -3.16
C ALA A 90 -19.48 5.64 -2.33
N PRO A 91 -20.62 5.63 -1.60
CA PRO A 91 -20.95 4.58 -0.63
C PRO A 91 -21.01 3.16 -1.21
N ALA A 92 -21.36 3.00 -2.48
CA ALA A 92 -21.32 1.70 -3.16
C ALA A 92 -19.88 1.20 -3.35
N ASP A 93 -18.94 2.08 -3.68
CA ASP A 93 -17.52 1.72 -3.81
C ASP A 93 -16.87 1.50 -2.44
N CYS A 94 -17.33 2.22 -1.40
CA CYS A 94 -17.00 1.94 -0.01
C CYS A 94 -17.35 0.51 0.39
N GLN A 95 -18.55 0.04 0.03
CA GLN A 95 -18.98 -1.32 0.34
C GLN A 95 -18.10 -2.36 -0.37
N LYS A 96 -17.84 -2.17 -1.68
CA LYS A 96 -16.95 -3.07 -2.44
C LYS A 96 -15.56 -3.17 -1.82
N PHE A 97 -14.99 -2.03 -1.42
CA PHE A 97 -13.69 -1.99 -0.77
C PHE A 97 -13.71 -2.72 0.58
N ASN A 98 -14.74 -2.47 1.40
CA ASN A 98 -14.91 -3.15 2.68
C ASN A 98 -15.05 -4.67 2.53
N ASP A 99 -15.86 -5.12 1.58
CA ASP A 99 -16.05 -6.55 1.30
C ASP A 99 -14.74 -7.21 0.86
N ALA A 100 -13.95 -6.50 0.04
CA ALA A 100 -12.63 -6.96 -0.40
C ALA A 100 -11.62 -7.04 0.76
N VAL A 101 -11.64 -6.08 1.70
CA VAL A 101 -10.84 -6.13 2.93
C VAL A 101 -11.21 -7.32 3.79
N ILE A 102 -12.51 -7.56 4.03
CA ILE A 102 -13.00 -8.71 4.80
C ILE A 102 -12.57 -10.02 4.14
N GLN A 103 -12.68 -10.12 2.81
CA GLN A 103 -12.24 -11.31 2.09
C GLN A 103 -10.73 -11.52 2.22
N LEU A 104 -9.93 -10.47 2.08
CA LEU A 104 -8.47 -10.54 2.25
C LEU A 104 -8.10 -11.03 3.66
N GLU A 105 -8.72 -10.50 4.71
CA GLU A 105 -8.50 -10.95 6.09
C GLU A 105 -8.88 -12.42 6.26
N ALA A 106 -10.00 -12.86 5.67
CA ALA A 106 -10.41 -14.26 5.71
C ALA A 106 -9.44 -15.19 4.97
N GLU A 107 -8.90 -14.77 3.84
CA GLU A 107 -7.87 -15.53 3.12
C GLU A 107 -6.59 -15.65 3.94
N VAL A 108 -6.13 -14.56 4.57
CA VAL A 108 -4.96 -14.57 5.44
C VAL A 108 -5.13 -15.48 6.64
N GLN A 109 -6.30 -15.52 7.27
CA GLN A 109 -6.58 -16.41 8.41
C GLN A 109 -6.35 -17.91 8.11
N ASN A 110 -6.39 -18.31 6.84
CA ASN A 110 -6.15 -19.68 6.41
C ASN A 110 -4.67 -19.99 6.10
N LEU A 111 -3.78 -19.02 6.23
CA LEU A 111 -2.35 -19.14 5.92
C LEU A 111 -1.53 -19.54 7.15
N PRO A 112 -0.25 -19.94 6.98
CA PRO A 112 0.62 -20.24 8.11
C PRO A 112 0.72 -19.06 9.10
N PRO A 113 0.88 -19.32 10.42
CA PRO A 113 0.94 -18.27 11.44
C PRO A 113 2.01 -17.19 11.18
N ALA A 114 3.14 -17.55 10.56
CA ALA A 114 4.17 -16.58 10.22
C ALA A 114 3.68 -15.56 9.18
N VAL A 115 2.91 -16.01 8.18
CA VAL A 115 2.30 -15.17 7.15
C VAL A 115 1.24 -14.24 7.76
N GLN A 116 0.40 -14.78 8.66
CA GLN A 116 -0.59 -13.99 9.41
C GLN A 116 0.08 -12.88 10.23
N ASN A 117 1.16 -13.22 10.96
CA ASN A 117 1.88 -12.25 11.77
C ASN A 117 2.48 -11.11 10.92
N VAL A 118 3.04 -11.42 9.75
CA VAL A 118 3.56 -10.41 8.82
C VAL A 118 2.44 -9.53 8.26
N PHE A 119 1.25 -10.09 8.00
CA PHE A 119 0.07 -9.32 7.60
C PHE A 119 -0.37 -8.32 8.68
N GLU A 120 -0.47 -8.76 9.94
CA GLU A 120 -0.86 -7.92 11.07
C GLU A 120 0.14 -6.76 11.30
N LEU A 121 1.44 -7.04 11.24
CA LEU A 121 2.50 -6.05 11.48
C LEU A 121 2.64 -5.00 10.35
N GLY A 122 2.28 -5.36 9.12
CA GLY A 122 2.45 -4.50 7.96
C GLY A 122 1.12 -4.11 7.33
N PRO A 123 0.62 -4.86 6.33
CA PRO A 123 -0.53 -4.48 5.54
C PRO A 123 -1.77 -4.08 6.36
N LYS A 124 -2.14 -4.83 7.39
CA LYS A 124 -3.34 -4.51 8.19
C LYS A 124 -3.20 -3.20 8.96
N LYS A 125 -2.10 -3.06 9.72
CA LYS A 125 -1.79 -1.87 10.49
C LYS A 125 -1.71 -0.61 9.60
N ILE A 126 -1.14 -0.74 8.40
CA ILE A 126 -0.95 0.39 7.46
C ILE A 126 -2.22 0.73 6.69
N TRP A 127 -2.86 -0.29 6.09
CA TRP A 127 -3.89 -0.08 5.07
C TRP A 127 -5.31 -0.16 5.62
N ILE A 128 -5.55 -1.04 6.59
CA ILE A 128 -6.89 -1.30 7.12
C ILE A 128 -7.14 -0.40 8.33
N GLU A 129 -6.19 -0.34 9.25
CA GLU A 129 -6.33 0.42 10.49
C GLU A 129 -5.88 1.88 10.34
N GLY A 130 -5.16 2.22 9.26
CA GLY A 130 -4.65 3.57 9.02
C GLY A 130 -3.67 4.06 10.09
N ALA A 131 -3.02 3.13 10.80
CA ALA A 131 -2.21 3.45 11.97
C ALA A 131 -0.91 4.17 11.57
N HIS A 132 -0.43 5.01 12.48
CA HIS A 132 0.89 5.62 12.35
C HIS A 132 1.99 4.57 12.56
N VAL A 133 2.64 4.15 11.47
CA VAL A 133 3.85 3.32 11.51
C VAL A 133 5.09 4.13 11.90
N THR A 134 5.83 3.56 12.82
CA THR A 134 7.12 4.06 13.31
C THR A 134 8.27 3.32 12.63
N SER A 135 9.52 3.79 12.82
CA SER A 135 10.69 3.00 12.41
C SER A 135 10.67 1.60 13.04
N GLU A 136 10.29 1.50 14.31
CA GLU A 136 10.22 0.23 15.04
C GLU A 136 9.21 -0.73 14.40
N ASP A 137 8.07 -0.22 13.93
CA ASP A 137 7.07 -1.04 13.22
C ASP A 137 7.64 -1.61 11.91
N ILE A 138 8.38 -0.82 11.14
CA ILE A 138 9.03 -1.29 9.91
C ILE A 138 10.13 -2.31 10.22
N GLN A 139 10.88 -2.12 11.31
CA GLN A 139 11.88 -3.10 11.76
C GLN A 139 11.22 -4.41 12.16
N ASN A 140 10.16 -4.36 12.96
CA ASN A 140 9.39 -5.54 13.37
C ASN A 140 8.79 -6.28 12.17
N PHE A 141 8.26 -5.54 11.19
CA PHE A 141 7.77 -6.08 9.94
C PHE A 141 8.88 -6.77 9.12
N ALA A 142 10.05 -6.12 8.97
CA ALA A 142 11.18 -6.68 8.24
C ALA A 142 11.71 -7.97 8.91
N GLN A 143 11.86 -7.96 10.23
CA GLN A 143 12.29 -9.14 10.99
C GLN A 143 11.29 -10.30 10.91
N ALA A 144 10.00 -10.02 10.96
CA ALA A 144 8.96 -11.04 10.81
C ALA A 144 9.01 -11.65 9.40
N MET A 145 9.21 -10.84 8.37
CA MET A 145 9.36 -11.30 7.00
C MET A 145 10.64 -12.11 6.78
N ASP A 146 11.76 -11.73 7.39
CA ASP A 146 13.02 -12.46 7.25
C ASP A 146 12.93 -13.88 7.81
N LYS A 147 12.21 -14.04 8.93
CA LYS A 147 11.97 -15.34 9.61
C LYS A 147 11.06 -16.29 8.85
N MET A 148 10.31 -15.83 7.85
CA MET A 148 9.49 -16.71 7.02
C MET A 148 10.35 -17.65 6.17
N THR A 149 9.87 -18.87 5.98
CA THR A 149 10.43 -19.82 5.02
C THR A 149 10.28 -19.31 3.58
N ALA A 150 11.00 -19.90 2.63
CA ALA A 150 10.88 -19.55 1.22
C ALA A 150 9.46 -19.81 0.65
N GLU A 151 8.81 -20.87 1.12
CA GLU A 151 7.44 -21.23 0.74
C GLU A 151 6.45 -20.19 1.29
N GLU A 152 6.56 -19.84 2.57
CA GLU A 152 5.73 -18.78 3.19
C GLU A 152 5.93 -17.42 2.53
N LYS A 153 7.19 -17.04 2.21
CA LYS A 153 7.50 -15.82 1.45
C LYS A 153 6.83 -15.84 0.07
N THR A 154 6.84 -16.98 -0.61
CA THR A 154 6.21 -17.12 -1.94
C THR A 154 4.71 -16.89 -1.85
N VAL A 155 4.03 -17.52 -0.89
CA VAL A 155 2.59 -17.34 -0.66
C VAL A 155 2.28 -15.90 -0.26
N TYR A 156 3.06 -15.32 0.66
CA TYR A 156 2.87 -13.95 1.10
C TYR A 156 3.05 -12.95 -0.06
N PHE A 157 4.08 -13.09 -0.90
CA PHE A 157 4.30 -12.17 -2.01
C PHE A 157 3.31 -12.34 -3.18
N GLN A 158 2.60 -13.47 -3.27
CA GLN A 158 1.48 -13.61 -4.20
C GLN A 158 0.28 -12.76 -3.75
N LEU A 159 0.02 -12.71 -2.44
CA LEU A 159 -1.06 -11.89 -1.88
C LEU A 159 -0.68 -10.42 -1.76
N PHE A 160 0.59 -10.14 -1.44
CA PHE A 160 1.12 -8.80 -1.17
C PHE A 160 2.30 -8.48 -2.10
N PRO A 161 2.05 -8.30 -3.41
CA PRO A 161 3.12 -8.10 -4.40
C PRO A 161 3.96 -6.84 -4.13
N GLY A 162 3.37 -5.76 -3.61
CA GLY A 162 4.10 -4.55 -3.21
C GLY A 162 5.17 -4.82 -2.13
N CYS A 163 4.91 -5.76 -1.21
CA CYS A 163 5.87 -6.13 -0.17
C CYS A 163 7.10 -6.87 -0.71
N LYS A 164 6.99 -7.50 -1.88
CA LYS A 164 8.15 -8.08 -2.59
C LYS A 164 9.14 -7.01 -3.03
N GLY A 165 8.65 -5.82 -3.42
CA GLY A 165 9.49 -4.68 -3.75
C GLY A 165 10.30 -4.22 -2.54
N PHE A 166 9.65 -4.05 -1.39
CA PHE A 166 10.33 -3.72 -0.14
C PHE A 166 11.39 -4.77 0.24
N TYR A 167 11.03 -6.06 0.25
CA TYR A 167 11.94 -7.16 0.61
C TYR A 167 13.26 -7.16 -0.19
N ASN A 168 13.20 -6.82 -1.48
CA ASN A 168 14.37 -6.79 -2.36
C ASN A 168 15.09 -5.43 -2.39
N SER A 169 14.65 -4.46 -1.58
CA SER A 169 15.21 -3.12 -1.56
C SER A 169 16.31 -2.97 -0.50
N PRO A 170 17.23 -2.00 -0.65
CA PRO A 170 18.20 -1.65 0.40
C PRO A 170 17.55 -1.26 1.73
N TYR A 171 16.30 -0.79 1.69
CA TYR A 171 15.54 -0.41 2.88
C TYR A 171 15.18 -1.60 3.77
N PHE A 172 15.02 -2.80 3.21
CA PHE A 172 14.77 -3.99 4.00
C PHE A 172 15.97 -4.32 4.89
N GLN A 173 17.18 -4.32 4.32
CA GLN A 173 18.40 -4.53 5.09
C GLN A 173 18.61 -3.42 6.12
N ALA A 174 18.38 -2.16 5.74
CA ALA A 174 18.46 -1.04 6.69
C ALA A 174 17.45 -1.20 7.85
N ALA A 175 16.26 -1.76 7.60
CA ALA A 175 15.28 -2.07 8.63
C ALA A 175 15.76 -3.22 9.53
N LEU A 176 16.34 -4.28 8.97
CA LEU A 176 16.94 -5.35 9.78
C LEU A 176 18.09 -4.84 10.67
N ASP A 177 18.89 -3.92 10.15
CA ASP A 177 20.04 -3.36 10.86
C ASP A 177 19.67 -2.27 11.89
N GLY A 178 18.38 -1.93 12.00
CA GLY A 178 17.89 -0.87 12.88
C GLY A 178 18.26 0.54 12.41
N GLN A 179 18.74 0.69 11.18
CA GLN A 179 19.21 1.95 10.58
C GLN A 179 18.14 2.65 9.75
N PHE A 180 16.97 2.03 9.60
CA PHE A 180 15.86 2.60 8.85
C PHE A 180 15.21 3.77 9.58
N ASP A 181 15.27 4.95 8.95
CA ASP A 181 14.58 6.14 9.40
C ASP A 181 13.27 6.28 8.61
N ALA A 182 12.13 6.10 9.28
CA ALA A 182 10.82 6.21 8.65
C ALA A 182 10.56 7.61 8.06
N ARG A 183 11.32 8.64 8.47
CA ARG A 183 11.27 9.99 7.89
C ARG A 183 11.99 10.09 6.55
N GLN A 184 12.88 9.16 6.20
CA GLN A 184 13.50 9.12 4.86
C GLN A 184 12.52 8.71 3.76
N LEU A 185 11.33 8.22 4.14
CA LEU A 185 10.24 7.92 3.23
C LEU A 185 9.43 9.16 2.85
N ASP A 186 9.72 10.32 3.46
CA ASP A 186 9.38 11.63 2.88
C ASP A 186 10.28 11.89 1.65
N VAL A 187 10.09 11.07 0.62
CA VAL A 187 10.63 11.36 -0.70
C VAL A 187 9.88 12.57 -1.22
N LYS A 188 10.60 13.69 -1.27
CA LYS A 188 10.19 14.90 -1.99
C LYS A 188 9.76 14.48 -3.40
N MET A 189 8.47 14.62 -3.68
CA MET A 189 7.98 14.75 -5.05
C MET A 189 8.16 16.21 -5.47
#